data_AF-A0A1C6XLH8-F1
#
_entry.id   AF-A0A1C6XLH8-F1
#
_cell.length_a   1.000
_cell.length_b   1.000
_cell.length_c   1.000
_cell.angle_alpha   90.00
_cell.angle_beta   90.00
_cell.angle_gamma   90.00
#
_symmetry.space_group_name_H-M   'P 1'
#
loop_
_entity.id
_entity.type
_entity.pdbx_description
1 polymer ?
#
loop_
_entity_poly.entity_id
_entity_poly.type
_entity_poly.pdbx_seq_one_letter_code
_entity_poly.pdbx_strand_id
1 'polypeptide(L)'
;MRLKLILAYLIYLDLMTPGFGFIGNNIKNAAFNCLTHIVYKNKYLTSVANKRLMRMADEEERAIAAAGKDENGDSVFGKIVRKEIKADIVYEDDKVLAFNDINPQAPVHILVIPKMRDGLTRLSKAEEKHKEILGHLMWAVSEIVRRNNLGDFRLVVNNGPEACQSVYYLHLHILAKRQMKWPPG
;
A
#
# COMPACT_ATOMS: atom_id res chain seq x y z
N MET A 1 -33.52 -0.16 18.51
CA MET A 1 -32.41 -0.11 17.52
C MET A 1 -31.04 -0.39 18.15
N ARG A 2 -30.72 0.15 19.33
CA ARG A 2 -29.43 -0.08 20.04
C ARG A 2 -29.13 -1.54 20.40
N LEU A 3 -30.14 -2.30 20.86
CA LEU A 3 -29.96 -3.69 21.27
C LEU A 3 -29.63 -4.63 20.09
N LYS A 4 -30.18 -4.37 18.91
CA LYS A 4 -29.93 -5.15 17.68
C LYS A 4 -28.49 -4.97 17.16
N LEU A 5 -27.91 -3.78 17.33
CA LEU A 5 -26.53 -3.48 16.90
C LEU A 5 -25.49 -4.10 17.85
N ILE A 6 -25.74 -4.02 19.16
CA ILE A 6 -24.87 -4.67 20.16
C ILE A 6 -24.88 -6.18 19.94
N LEU A 7 -26.07 -6.75 19.70
CA LEU A 7 -26.22 -8.18 19.39
C LEU A 7 -25.46 -8.56 18.11
N ALA A 8 -25.52 -7.75 17.05
CA ALA A 8 -24.77 -8.01 15.81
C ALA A 8 -23.25 -7.93 16.00
N TYR A 9 -22.76 -7.01 16.84
CA TYR A 9 -21.34 -6.89 17.17
C TYR A 9 -20.84 -8.04 18.05
N LEU A 10 -21.65 -8.49 19.01
CA LEU A 10 -21.34 -9.66 19.83
C LEU A 10 -21.32 -10.96 19.00
N ILE A 11 -22.27 -11.12 18.07
CA ILE A 11 -22.29 -12.25 17.12
C ILE A 11 -21.05 -12.23 16.22
N TYR A 12 -20.59 -11.05 15.79
CA TYR A 12 -19.35 -10.92 15.01
C TYR A 12 -18.11 -11.31 15.82
N LEU A 13 -18.01 -10.87 17.08
CA LEU A 13 -16.92 -11.27 17.96
C LEU A 13 -16.92 -12.79 18.19
N ASP A 14 -18.09 -13.40 18.37
CA ASP A 14 -18.24 -14.86 18.50
C ASP A 14 -17.90 -15.63 17.20
N LEU A 15 -18.18 -15.07 16.02
CA LEU A 15 -17.79 -15.70 14.74
C LEU A 15 -16.28 -15.59 14.44
N MET A 16 -15.59 -14.68 15.12
CA MET A 16 -14.16 -14.40 14.96
C MET A 16 -13.31 -15.03 16.08
N THR A 17 -13.91 -15.63 17.11
CA THR A 17 -13.17 -16.43 18.09
C THR A 17 -12.79 -17.79 17.50
N PRO A 18 -11.53 -18.25 17.70
CA PRO A 18 -11.12 -19.57 17.24
C PRO A 18 -11.72 -20.62 18.18
N GLY A 19 -12.83 -21.24 17.78
CA GLY A 19 -13.49 -22.29 18.57
C GLY A 19 -14.81 -22.81 18.02
N PHE A 20 -15.53 -22.04 17.19
CA PHE A 20 -16.77 -22.52 16.56
C PHE A 20 -16.54 -22.95 15.11
N GLY A 21 -16.55 -24.27 14.90
CA GLY A 21 -16.45 -24.91 13.60
C GLY A 21 -17.73 -24.81 12.76
N PHE A 22 -17.56 -25.11 11.46
CA PHE A 22 -18.61 -25.36 10.45
C PHE A 22 -19.35 -24.17 9.83
N ILE A 23 -18.66 -23.07 9.55
CA ILE A 23 -19.15 -22.07 8.58
C ILE A 23 -18.03 -21.80 7.57
N GLY A 24 -18.28 -22.17 6.31
CA GLY A 24 -17.29 -22.05 5.23
C GLY A 24 -16.82 -20.61 5.03
N ASN A 25 -15.57 -20.43 4.57
CA ASN A 25 -14.92 -19.13 4.39
C ASN A 25 -15.78 -18.11 3.60
N ASN A 26 -16.61 -18.58 2.66
CA ASN A 26 -17.52 -17.73 1.89
C ASN A 26 -18.61 -17.05 2.74
N ILE A 27 -19.13 -17.73 3.76
CA ILE A 27 -20.17 -17.17 4.63
C ILE A 27 -19.54 -16.22 5.66
N LYS A 28 -18.32 -16.52 6.14
CA LYS A 28 -17.55 -15.59 6.97
C LYS A 28 -17.22 -14.29 6.22
N ASN A 29 -16.81 -14.40 4.95
CA ASN A 29 -16.55 -13.25 4.09
C ASN A 29 -17.83 -12.47 3.77
N ALA A 30 -18.95 -13.15 3.51
CA ALA A 30 -20.24 -12.50 3.28
C ALA A 30 -20.76 -11.79 4.55
N ALA A 31 -20.62 -12.42 5.73
CA ALA A 31 -20.99 -11.83 7.01
C ALA A 31 -20.10 -10.62 7.35
N PHE A 32 -18.79 -10.71 7.07
CA PHE A 32 -17.86 -9.59 7.18
C PHE A 32 -18.25 -8.45 6.24
N ASN A 33 -18.54 -8.73 4.97
CA ASN A 33 -18.94 -7.72 3.98
C ASN A 33 -20.29 -7.08 4.31
N CYS A 34 -21.24 -7.84 4.86
CA CYS A 34 -22.52 -7.30 5.30
C CYS A 34 -22.36 -6.42 6.55
N LEU A 35 -21.55 -6.87 7.51
CA LEU A 35 -21.27 -6.13 8.73
C LEU A 35 -20.49 -4.84 8.44
N THR A 36 -19.50 -4.88 7.54
CA THR A 36 -18.83 -3.67 7.06
C THR A 36 -19.87 -2.74 6.45
N HIS A 37 -20.71 -3.19 5.52
CA HIS A 37 -21.72 -2.32 4.92
C HIS A 37 -22.69 -1.67 5.94
N ILE A 38 -23.04 -2.38 7.01
CA ILE A 38 -23.91 -1.88 8.10
C ILE A 38 -23.16 -0.92 9.03
N VAL A 39 -21.92 -1.25 9.43
CA VAL A 39 -21.08 -0.42 10.30
C VAL A 39 -20.65 0.87 9.60
N TYR A 40 -20.38 0.82 8.29
CA TYR A 40 -20.00 1.97 7.46
C TYR A 40 -21.12 3.01 7.33
N LYS A 41 -22.39 2.62 7.47
CA LYS A 41 -23.52 3.58 7.49
C LYS A 41 -23.69 4.31 8.83
N ASN A 42 -22.96 3.94 9.88
CA ASN A 42 -23.08 4.55 11.20
C ASN A 42 -21.98 5.60 11.45
N LYS A 43 -22.33 6.88 11.24
CA LYS A 43 -21.46 8.06 11.25
C LYS A 43 -20.67 8.29 12.56
N TYR A 44 -21.04 7.63 13.66
CA TYR A 44 -20.48 7.86 14.99
C TYR A 44 -19.32 6.93 15.39
N LEU A 45 -19.07 5.83 14.66
CA LEU A 45 -18.08 4.82 15.07
C LEU A 45 -16.69 4.95 14.38
N THR A 46 -16.53 5.77 13.34
CA THR A 46 -15.37 5.61 12.45
C THR A 46 -14.92 6.89 11.75
N SER A 47 -14.33 7.87 12.45
CA SER A 47 -13.62 8.95 11.72
C SER A 47 -12.24 8.48 11.23
N VAL A 48 -11.47 7.83 12.09
CA VAL A 48 -10.11 7.34 11.77
C VAL A 48 -10.14 6.00 11.05
N ALA A 49 -10.98 5.07 11.50
CA ALA A 49 -11.12 3.75 10.88
C ALA A 49 -11.69 3.84 9.45
N ASN A 50 -12.69 4.70 9.20
CA ASN A 50 -13.17 4.93 7.83
C ASN A 50 -12.09 5.54 6.96
N LYS A 51 -11.35 6.55 7.46
CA LYS A 51 -10.31 7.20 6.65
C LYS A 51 -9.24 6.21 6.22
N ARG A 52 -8.81 5.30 7.10
CA ARG A 52 -7.83 4.25 6.75
C ARG A 52 -8.37 3.23 5.75
N LEU A 53 -9.59 2.75 5.96
CA LEU A 53 -10.22 1.78 5.06
C LEU A 53 -10.47 2.37 3.67
N MET A 54 -10.90 3.63 3.60
CA MET A 54 -11.09 4.36 2.34
C MET A 54 -9.79 4.50 1.55
N ARG A 55 -8.66 4.77 2.21
CA ARG A 55 -7.36 4.92 1.52
C ARG A 55 -6.85 3.62 0.91
N MET A 56 -7.09 2.48 1.56
CA MET A 56 -6.71 1.18 1.03
C MET A 56 -7.60 0.78 -0.15
N ALA A 57 -8.92 1.01 -0.05
CA ALA A 57 -9.85 0.78 -1.14
C ALA A 57 -9.52 1.62 -2.39
N ASP A 58 -9.17 2.90 -2.20
CA ASP A 58 -8.71 3.79 -3.29
C ASP A 58 -7.45 3.25 -3.98
N GLU A 59 -6.50 2.67 -3.25
CA GLU A 59 -5.29 2.10 -3.84
C GLU A 59 -5.58 0.85 -4.67
N GLU A 60 -6.47 -0.03 -4.19
CA GLU A 60 -6.91 -1.22 -4.91
C GLU A 60 -7.67 -0.84 -6.19
N GLU A 61 -8.58 0.13 -6.12
CA GLU A 61 -9.28 0.68 -7.27
C GLU A 61 -8.31 1.26 -8.31
N ARG A 62 -7.30 2.02 -7.87
CA ARG A 62 -6.24 2.54 -8.76
C ARG A 62 -5.43 1.43 -9.41
N ALA A 63 -5.06 0.40 -8.66
CA ALA A 63 -4.32 -0.75 -9.19
C ALA A 63 -5.10 -1.49 -10.27
N ILE A 64 -6.40 -1.71 -10.06
CA ILE A 64 -7.29 -2.30 -11.07
C ILE A 64 -7.38 -1.38 -12.30
N ALA A 65 -7.53 -0.08 -12.11
CA ALA A 65 -7.68 0.89 -13.20
C ALA A 65 -6.40 1.08 -14.05
N ALA A 66 -5.22 0.92 -13.43
CA ALA A 66 -3.91 1.08 -14.07
C ALA A 66 -3.48 -0.16 -14.87
N ALA A 67 -4.06 -1.33 -14.59
CA ALA A 67 -3.69 -2.59 -15.22
C ALA A 67 -3.68 -2.48 -16.76
N GLY A 68 -2.51 -2.72 -17.36
CA GLY A 68 -2.30 -2.73 -18.81
C GLY A 68 -2.20 -1.36 -19.51
N LYS A 69 -2.43 -0.23 -18.82
CA LYS A 69 -2.41 1.12 -19.45
C LYS A 69 -1.05 1.81 -19.42
N ASP A 70 -0.34 1.72 -18.30
CA ASP A 70 0.87 2.52 -18.05
C ASP A 70 2.19 1.76 -18.30
N GLU A 71 2.12 0.61 -18.96
CA GLU A 71 3.32 -0.18 -19.29
C GLU A 71 4.18 0.52 -20.36
N ASN A 72 3.54 1.17 -21.33
CA ASN A 72 4.19 1.72 -22.53
C ASN A 72 4.22 3.26 -22.57
N GLY A 73 3.69 3.94 -21.56
CA GLY A 73 3.53 5.40 -21.50
C GLY A 73 4.35 6.10 -20.42
N ASP A 74 4.18 7.42 -20.34
CA ASP A 74 4.80 8.27 -19.31
C ASP A 74 3.96 8.27 -18.03
N SER A 75 4.48 7.64 -16.97
CA SER A 75 3.78 7.55 -15.69
C SER A 75 3.91 8.83 -14.86
N VAL A 76 3.05 8.98 -13.86
CA VAL A 76 3.15 10.08 -12.87
C VAL A 76 4.53 10.13 -12.20
N PHE A 77 5.19 8.99 -11.98
CA PHE A 77 6.54 8.94 -11.42
C PHE A 77 7.60 9.42 -12.40
N GLY A 78 7.44 9.14 -13.71
CA GLY A 78 8.30 9.72 -14.75
C GLY A 78 8.26 11.25 -14.73
N LYS A 79 7.06 11.82 -14.60
CA LYS A 79 6.85 13.28 -14.46
C LYS A 79 7.49 13.85 -13.19
N ILE A 80 7.43 13.13 -12.07
CA ILE A 80 8.11 13.51 -10.82
C ILE A 80 9.63 13.50 -11.00
N VAL A 81 10.19 12.46 -11.64
CA VAL A 81 11.65 12.39 -11.91
C VAL A 81 12.10 13.59 -12.75
N ARG A 82 11.33 13.96 -13.77
CA ARG A 82 11.60 15.14 -14.62
C ARG A 82 11.22 16.48 -13.98
N LYS A 83 10.75 16.47 -12.72
CA LYS A 83 10.32 17.66 -11.96
C LYS A 83 9.17 18.44 -12.60
N GLU A 84 8.38 17.80 -13.47
CA GLU A 84 7.17 18.39 -14.08
C GLU A 84 6.02 18.49 -13.06
N ILE A 85 6.00 17.57 -12.10
CA ILE A 85 5.05 17.54 -10.98
C ILE A 85 5.84 17.63 -9.68
N LYS A 86 5.36 18.47 -8.75
CA LYS A 86 5.97 18.60 -7.42
C LYS A 86 5.75 17.33 -6.60
N ALA A 87 6.81 16.87 -5.94
CA ALA A 87 6.77 15.84 -4.92
C ALA A 87 7.57 16.32 -3.70
N ASP A 88 7.21 15.81 -2.52
CA ASP A 88 7.93 16.09 -1.28
C ASP A 88 9.14 15.15 -1.17
N ILE A 89 10.28 15.60 -1.68
CA ILE A 89 11.49 14.79 -1.85
C ILE A 89 12.21 14.61 -0.51
N VAL A 90 12.49 13.36 -0.16
CA VAL A 90 13.19 12.96 1.08
C VAL A 90 14.64 12.57 0.81
N TYR A 91 14.93 12.04 -0.37
CA TYR A 91 16.28 11.65 -0.77
C TYR A 91 16.41 11.67 -2.29
N GLU A 92 17.58 12.06 -2.79
CA GLU A 92 17.88 12.05 -4.20
C GLU A 92 19.39 11.86 -4.41
N ASP A 93 19.77 10.94 -5.30
CA ASP A 93 21.13 10.79 -5.80
C ASP A 93 21.12 10.68 -7.34
N ASP A 94 22.20 10.23 -7.95
CA ASP A 94 22.34 10.08 -9.40
C ASP A 94 21.39 9.01 -9.99
N LYS A 95 21.03 7.99 -9.22
CA LYS A 95 20.28 6.81 -9.70
C LYS A 95 18.87 6.73 -9.20
N VAL A 96 18.57 7.26 -8.02
CA VAL A 96 17.27 7.11 -7.37
C VAL A 96 16.69 8.42 -6.86
N LEU A 97 15.38 8.42 -6.72
CA LEU A 97 14.60 9.50 -6.14
C LEU A 97 13.65 8.90 -5.10
N ALA A 98 13.55 9.51 -3.93
CA ALA A 98 12.60 9.13 -2.91
C ALA A 98 11.78 10.33 -2.43
N PHE A 99 10.49 10.12 -2.24
CA PHE A 99 9.54 11.16 -1.86
C PHE A 99 8.40 10.59 -1.01
N ASN A 100 7.76 11.45 -0.22
CA ASN A 100 6.61 11.07 0.59
C ASN A 100 5.41 10.72 -0.29
N ASP A 101 4.75 9.61 0.04
CA ASP A 101 3.52 9.17 -0.61
C ASP A 101 2.38 10.16 -0.28
N ILE A 102 1.61 10.55 -1.30
CA ILE A 102 0.46 11.47 -1.15
C ILE A 102 -0.72 10.84 -0.40
N ASN A 103 -0.79 9.50 -0.37
CA ASN A 103 -1.79 8.69 0.30
C ASN A 103 -1.12 7.76 1.36
N PRO A 104 -0.57 8.32 2.45
CA PRO A 104 0.25 7.57 3.39
C PRO A 104 -0.55 6.50 4.18
N GLN A 105 0.00 5.28 4.24
CA GLN A 105 -0.56 4.12 4.97
C GLN A 105 0.10 3.90 6.35
N ALA A 106 1.09 4.71 6.69
CA ALA A 106 1.76 4.79 7.98
C ALA A 106 2.19 6.24 8.23
N PRO A 107 2.56 6.64 9.46
CA PRO A 107 3.00 8.01 9.74
C PRO A 107 4.20 8.43 8.89
N VAL A 108 5.06 7.47 8.51
CA VAL A 108 6.04 7.62 7.45
C VAL A 108 5.72 6.62 6.34
N HIS A 109 5.45 7.12 5.14
CA HIS A 109 5.26 6.34 3.92
C HIS A 109 6.04 7.00 2.78
N ILE A 110 7.19 6.41 2.43
CA ILE A 110 8.10 6.95 1.41
C ILE A 110 8.13 5.98 0.23
N LEU A 111 8.09 6.52 -0.98
CA LEU A 111 8.32 5.77 -2.21
C LEU A 111 9.75 6.00 -2.67
N VAL A 112 10.47 4.92 -2.98
CA VAL A 112 11.82 4.96 -3.57
C VAL A 112 11.76 4.41 -4.98
N ILE A 113 12.20 5.18 -5.96
CA ILE A 113 12.10 4.85 -7.39
C ILE A 113 13.45 5.03 -8.11
N PRO A 114 13.75 4.24 -9.16
CA PRO A 114 14.88 4.53 -10.03
C PRO A 114 14.59 5.79 -10.85
N LYS A 115 15.59 6.61 -11.15
CA LYS A 115 15.44 7.75 -12.07
C LYS A 115 15.36 7.31 -13.53
N MET A 116 16.11 6.26 -13.88
CA MET A 116 16.04 5.61 -15.19
C MET A 116 15.27 4.31 -15.08
N ARG A 117 14.06 4.27 -15.65
CA ARG A 117 13.20 3.07 -15.60
C ARG A 117 13.72 1.95 -16.49
N ASP A 118 14.22 2.25 -17.70
CA ASP A 118 14.69 1.27 -18.70
C ASP A 118 13.77 0.02 -18.91
N GLY A 119 12.45 0.25 -18.91
CA GLY A 119 11.44 -0.82 -19.06
C GLY A 119 11.00 -1.50 -17.75
N LEU A 120 11.61 -1.15 -16.61
CA LEU A 120 11.31 -1.65 -15.27
C LEU A 120 9.99 -1.09 -14.70
N THR A 121 8.88 -1.43 -15.36
CA THR A 121 7.50 -1.06 -14.97
C THR A 121 7.05 -1.74 -13.68
N ARG A 122 7.61 -2.91 -13.37
CA ARG A 122 7.33 -3.74 -12.20
C ARG A 122 8.50 -4.68 -11.95
N LEU A 123 8.57 -5.31 -10.78
CA LEU A 123 9.71 -6.16 -10.43
C LEU A 123 9.83 -7.39 -11.33
N SER A 124 8.72 -8.00 -11.76
CA SER A 124 8.73 -9.17 -12.65
C SER A 124 9.21 -8.87 -14.08
N LYS A 125 9.52 -7.61 -14.41
CA LYS A 125 10.16 -7.17 -15.66
C LYS A 125 11.65 -6.89 -15.49
N ALA A 126 12.22 -7.19 -14.31
CA ALA A 126 13.65 -7.09 -14.08
C ALA A 126 14.42 -8.02 -15.04
N GLU A 127 15.60 -7.56 -15.43
CA GLU A 127 16.52 -8.22 -16.35
C GLU A 127 17.92 -8.11 -15.76
N GLU A 128 18.91 -8.79 -16.36
CA GLU A 128 20.29 -8.76 -15.86
C GLU A 128 20.87 -7.33 -15.77
N LYS A 129 20.58 -6.48 -16.76
CA LYS A 129 20.95 -5.05 -16.76
C LYS A 129 20.40 -4.27 -15.55
N HIS A 130 19.33 -4.76 -14.93
CA HIS A 130 18.69 -4.10 -13.79
C HIS A 130 19.29 -4.50 -12.43
N LYS A 131 20.20 -5.48 -12.37
CA LYS A 131 20.77 -5.96 -11.09
C LYS A 131 21.39 -4.84 -10.26
N GLU A 132 22.15 -3.95 -10.91
CA GLU A 132 22.83 -2.84 -10.22
C GLU A 132 21.83 -1.85 -9.62
N ILE A 133 20.84 -1.39 -10.39
CA ILE A 133 19.85 -0.43 -9.91
C ILE A 133 18.95 -1.04 -8.81
N LEU A 134 18.62 -2.33 -8.89
CA LEU A 134 17.89 -3.03 -7.84
C LEU A 134 18.68 -3.08 -6.52
N GLY A 135 19.99 -3.35 -6.59
CA GLY A 135 20.88 -3.27 -5.42
C GLY A 135 20.96 -1.86 -4.86
N HIS A 136 21.09 -0.85 -5.73
CA HIS A 136 21.15 0.56 -5.33
C HIS A 136 19.86 1.04 -4.66
N LEU A 137 18.70 0.60 -5.14
CA LEU A 137 17.40 0.89 -4.51
C LEU A 137 17.34 0.36 -3.07
N MET A 138 17.77 -0.88 -2.83
CA MET A 138 17.80 -1.48 -1.50
C MET A 138 18.81 -0.78 -0.58
N TRP A 139 19.97 -0.39 -1.11
CA TRP A 139 20.96 0.40 -0.38
C TRP A 139 20.41 1.79 -0.01
N ALA A 140 19.77 2.48 -0.95
CA ALA A 140 19.18 3.80 -0.72
C ALA A 140 18.09 3.76 0.36
N VAL A 141 17.29 2.70 0.43
CA VAL A 141 16.33 2.47 1.53
C VAL A 141 17.03 2.49 2.89
N SER A 142 18.15 1.77 3.03
CA SER A 142 18.94 1.75 4.27
C SER A 142 19.44 3.16 4.63
N GLU A 143 19.92 3.90 3.64
CA GLU A 143 20.42 5.26 3.84
C GLU A 143 19.31 6.23 4.26
N ILE A 144 18.12 6.14 3.65
CA ILE A 144 16.94 6.93 4.01
C ILE A 144 16.52 6.63 5.46
N VAL A 145 16.45 5.35 5.84
CA VAL A 145 16.08 4.92 7.19
C VAL A 145 17.06 5.46 8.22
N ARG A 146 18.36 5.38 7.94
CA ARG A 146 19.43 5.89 8.81
C ARG A 146 19.39 7.41 8.96
N ARG A 147 19.34 8.15 7.85
CA ARG A 147 19.35 9.63 7.85
C ARG A 147 18.12 10.24 8.52
N ASN A 148 16.96 9.61 8.36
CA ASN A 148 15.70 10.10 8.92
C ASN A 148 15.38 9.48 10.29
N ASN A 149 16.29 8.68 10.86
CA ASN A 149 16.12 7.99 12.13
C ASN A 149 14.77 7.26 12.21
N LEU A 150 14.43 6.48 11.18
CA LEU A 150 13.10 5.88 11.08
C LEU A 150 12.90 4.72 12.07
N GLY A 151 13.97 4.01 12.42
CA GLY A 151 13.92 2.81 13.25
C GLY A 151 13.34 1.64 12.47
N ASP A 152 12.46 0.86 13.10
CA ASP A 152 11.81 -0.28 12.46
C ASP A 152 10.89 0.15 11.31
N PHE A 153 10.94 -0.63 10.23
CA PHE A 153 10.15 -0.38 9.02
C PHE A 153 9.74 -1.68 8.33
N ARG A 154 8.75 -1.57 7.44
CA ARG A 154 8.42 -2.60 6.46
C ARG A 154 8.72 -2.06 5.07
N LEU A 155 9.42 -2.87 4.29
CA LEU A 155 9.65 -2.63 2.86
C LEU A 155 8.65 -3.45 2.04
N VAL A 156 7.98 -2.83 1.08
CA VAL A 156 7.02 -3.50 0.20
C VAL A 156 7.31 -3.17 -1.27
N VAL A 157 7.21 -4.18 -2.12
CA VAL A 157 7.21 -4.02 -3.59
C VAL A 157 5.99 -4.76 -4.12
N ASN A 158 5.08 -4.01 -4.75
CA ASN A 158 3.87 -4.58 -5.35
C ASN A 158 4.15 -4.92 -6.81
N ASN A 159 3.65 -6.07 -7.28
CA ASN A 159 3.82 -6.51 -8.65
C ASN A 159 2.49 -6.98 -9.25
N GLY A 160 1.90 -6.14 -10.11
CA GLY A 160 0.63 -6.41 -10.77
C GLY A 160 -0.61 -6.02 -9.94
N PRO A 161 -1.81 -6.16 -10.54
CA PRO A 161 -3.05 -5.64 -9.97
C PRO A 161 -3.46 -6.35 -8.68
N GLU A 162 -3.31 -7.69 -8.60
CA GLU A 162 -3.66 -8.47 -7.39
C GLU A 162 -2.75 -8.17 -6.19
N ALA A 163 -1.54 -7.66 -6.46
CA ALA A 163 -0.63 -7.18 -5.43
C ALA A 163 -0.84 -5.69 -5.11
N CYS A 164 -1.89 -5.05 -5.64
CA CYS A 164 -2.17 -3.64 -5.45
C CYS A 164 -1.05 -2.71 -5.99
N GLN A 165 -0.54 -2.99 -7.20
CA GLN A 165 0.36 -2.08 -7.90
C GLN A 165 -0.44 -1.02 -8.67
N SER A 166 -0.44 0.23 -8.19
CA SER A 166 -1.18 1.35 -8.78
C SER A 166 -0.43 2.15 -9.84
N VAL A 167 0.91 2.11 -9.82
CA VAL A 167 1.76 2.81 -10.80
C VAL A 167 2.75 1.83 -11.43
N TYR A 168 2.74 1.74 -12.77
CA TYR A 168 3.65 0.87 -13.53
C TYR A 168 5.03 1.50 -13.76
N TYR A 169 5.67 1.80 -12.64
CA TYR A 169 7.03 2.29 -12.53
C TYR A 169 7.56 1.67 -11.24
N LEU A 170 8.64 0.88 -11.28
CA LEU A 170 9.10 0.17 -10.09
C LEU A 170 9.30 1.14 -8.91
N HIS A 171 8.70 0.81 -7.77
CA HIS A 171 8.81 1.59 -6.56
C HIS A 171 8.83 0.68 -5.34
N LEU A 172 9.59 1.09 -4.32
CA LEU A 172 9.63 0.45 -3.02
C LEU A 172 8.93 1.35 -2.00
N HIS A 173 8.02 0.77 -1.23
CA HIS A 173 7.35 1.46 -0.13
C HIS A 173 8.13 1.24 1.17
N ILE A 174 8.58 2.31 1.80
CA ILE A 174 9.06 2.30 3.18
C ILE A 174 7.90 2.73 4.08
N LEU A 175 7.39 1.83 4.89
CA LEU A 175 6.37 2.12 5.91
C LEU A 175 7.00 2.05 7.30
N ALA A 176 6.92 3.14 8.07
CA ALA A 176 7.56 3.20 9.39
C ALA A 176 6.73 3.98 10.42
N LYS A 177 7.27 4.08 11.64
CA LYS A 177 6.70 4.86 12.77
C LYS A 177 5.32 4.39 13.27
N ARG A 178 5.00 3.11 13.05
CA ARG A 178 3.91 2.40 13.76
C ARG A 178 4.16 0.90 13.73
N GLN A 179 3.52 0.15 14.64
CA GLN A 179 3.50 -1.31 14.56
C GLN A 179 2.84 -1.78 13.26
N MET A 180 3.52 -2.70 12.56
CA MET A 180 3.00 -3.36 11.37
C MET A 180 2.29 -4.67 11.76
N LYS A 181 1.18 -4.99 11.11
CA LYS A 181 0.40 -6.22 11.34
C LYS A 181 0.88 -7.37 10.46
N TRP A 182 0.47 -8.59 10.80
CA TRP A 182 0.68 -9.79 10.00
C TRP A 182 -0.66 -10.50 9.76
N PRO A 183 -0.98 -10.98 8.53
CA PRO A 183 -0.16 -10.95 7.31
C PRO A 183 0.09 -9.54 6.75
N PRO A 184 1.03 -9.37 5.80
CA PRO A 184 1.40 -8.07 5.23
C PRO A 184 0.52 -7.70 4.03
N GLY A 185 -0.79 -7.74 4.24
CA GLY A 185 -1.85 -7.34 3.31
C GLY A 185 -3.12 -7.16 4.12
#